data_AF-A0A0T5VTB3-F1
#
_entry.id   AF-A0A0T5VTB3-F1
#
_cell.length_a   1.000
_cell.length_b   1.000
_cell.length_c   1.000
_cell.angle_alpha   90.00
_cell.angle_beta   90.00
_cell.angle_gamma   90.00
#
_symmetry.space_group_name_H-M   'P 1'
#
loop_
_entity.id
_entity.type
_entity.pdbx_description
1 polymer ?
#
loop_
_entity_poly.entity_id
_entity_poly.type
_entity_poly.pdbx_seq_one_letter_code
_entity_poly.pdbx_strand_id
1 'polypeptide(L)'
;MKKALLTLFAVFSIFFLASAQNKNDELYFAITKNNTEKTAALLKNGAKASYIKSVGAWMKVSMLISAVNNKNIDIVKLLLEYKLDVNWKDGFNTTALMYAAAKGNQDMVDLLLNNGADINANDGTGNTVLTAAKESKNSDLIKYIEDKLKEKIK
;
A
#
# COMPACT_ATOMS: atom_id res chain seq x y z
N MET A 1 -33.54 -7.63 29.09
CA MET A 1 -32.66 -8.09 28.00
C MET A 1 -32.65 -7.18 26.76
N LYS A 2 -33.76 -6.52 26.36
CA LYS A 2 -33.77 -5.62 25.17
C LYS A 2 -32.90 -4.35 25.28
N LYS A 3 -32.66 -3.82 26.49
CA LYS A 3 -31.86 -2.59 26.69
C LYS A 3 -30.36 -2.77 26.45
N ALA A 4 -29.80 -3.95 26.69
CA ALA A 4 -28.36 -4.21 26.49
C ALA A 4 -27.99 -4.44 25.00
N LEU A 5 -28.93 -4.99 24.21
CA LEU A 5 -28.73 -5.20 22.77
C LEU A 5 -28.81 -3.88 21.99
N LEU A 6 -29.69 -2.95 22.42
CA LEU A 6 -29.81 -1.62 21.81
C LEU A 6 -28.55 -0.77 22.05
N THR A 7 -27.94 -0.84 23.23
CA THR A 7 -26.70 -0.13 23.54
C THR A 7 -25.49 -0.70 22.80
N LEU A 8 -25.42 -2.02 22.62
CA LEU A 8 -24.34 -2.65 21.86
C LEU A 8 -24.42 -2.29 20.36
N PHE A 9 -25.62 -2.27 19.79
CA PHE A 9 -25.85 -1.87 18.40
C PHE A 9 -25.61 -0.38 18.17
N ALA A 10 -25.98 0.46 19.15
CA ALA A 10 -25.69 1.89 19.12
C ALA A 10 -24.19 2.16 19.21
N VAL A 11 -23.45 1.52 20.12
CA VAL A 11 -21.99 1.69 20.24
C VAL A 11 -21.28 1.18 18.98
N PHE A 12 -21.73 0.05 18.39
CA PHE A 12 -21.18 -0.46 17.13
C PHE A 12 -21.49 0.47 15.94
N SER A 13 -22.70 1.05 15.88
CA SER A 13 -23.08 2.02 14.84
C SER A 13 -22.34 3.34 15.01
N ILE A 14 -22.17 3.85 16.23
CA ILE A 14 -21.44 5.10 16.51
C ILE A 14 -19.95 4.94 16.19
N PHE A 15 -19.34 3.79 16.49
CA PHE A 15 -17.95 3.50 16.10
C PHE A 15 -17.78 3.39 14.58
N PHE A 16 -18.74 2.78 13.88
CA PHE A 16 -18.72 2.70 12.42
C PHE A 16 -18.94 4.08 11.76
N LEU A 17 -19.88 4.89 12.28
CA LEU A 17 -20.16 6.26 11.82
C LEU A 17 -19.03 7.25 12.09
N ALA A 18 -18.33 7.16 13.23
CA ALA A 18 -17.21 8.05 13.54
C ALA A 18 -15.99 7.79 12.64
N SER A 19 -15.77 6.55 12.20
CA SER A 19 -14.70 6.23 11.23
C SER A 19 -14.97 6.80 9.83
N ALA A 20 -16.23 7.06 9.48
CA ALA A 20 -16.59 7.65 8.19
C ALA A 20 -16.29 9.17 8.10
N GLN A 21 -15.97 9.84 9.21
CA GLN A 21 -15.70 11.30 9.25
C GLN A 21 -14.22 11.67 9.36
N ASN A 22 -13.32 10.70 9.50
CA ASN A 22 -11.88 10.97 9.45
C ASN A 22 -11.44 11.14 7.98
N LYS A 23 -10.96 12.33 7.60
CA LYS A 23 -10.46 12.60 6.25
C LYS A 23 -9.38 11.63 5.76
N ASN A 24 -8.63 11.00 6.69
CA ASN A 24 -7.65 9.98 6.34
C ASN A 24 -8.31 8.63 6.02
N ASP A 25 -9.42 8.31 6.68
CA ASP A 25 -10.23 7.12 6.35
C ASP A 25 -10.92 7.34 5.01
N GLU A 26 -11.42 8.56 4.75
CA GLU A 26 -11.96 8.94 3.45
C GLU A 26 -10.91 8.84 2.33
N LEU A 27 -9.67 9.26 2.61
CA LEU A 27 -8.54 9.12 1.68
C LEU A 27 -8.27 7.65 1.39
N TYR A 28 -8.25 6.80 2.42
CA TYR A 28 -8.11 5.36 2.25
C TYR A 28 -9.23 4.78 1.36
N PHE A 29 -10.49 5.15 1.58
CA PHE A 29 -11.60 4.70 0.75
C PHE A 29 -11.50 5.20 -0.70
N ALA A 30 -11.06 6.44 -0.92
CA ALA A 30 -10.84 6.98 -2.26
C ALA A 30 -9.78 6.16 -3.02
N ILE A 31 -8.67 5.82 -2.36
CA ILE A 31 -7.58 5.02 -2.96
C ILE A 31 -8.06 3.59 -3.25
N THR A 32 -8.74 2.93 -2.31
CA THR A 32 -9.22 1.55 -2.50
C THR A 32 -10.29 1.45 -3.59
N LYS A 33 -11.08 2.50 -3.80
CA LYS A 33 -12.03 2.63 -4.92
C LYS A 33 -11.38 3.15 -6.21
N ASN A 34 -10.06 3.33 -6.22
CA ASN A 34 -9.28 3.80 -7.36
C ASN A 34 -9.73 5.17 -7.89
N ASN A 35 -10.21 6.06 -7.02
CA ASN A 35 -10.69 7.39 -7.38
C ASN A 35 -9.55 8.42 -7.28
N THR A 36 -8.87 8.66 -8.41
CA THR A 36 -7.71 9.58 -8.49
C THR A 36 -8.07 11.02 -8.12
N GLU A 37 -9.18 11.55 -8.64
CA GLU A 37 -9.61 12.93 -8.38
C GLU A 37 -9.88 13.18 -6.91
N LYS A 38 -10.65 12.28 -6.28
CA LYS A 38 -10.98 12.37 -4.86
C LYS A 38 -9.73 12.20 -3.99
N THR A 39 -8.82 11.31 -4.37
CA THR A 39 -7.52 11.13 -3.70
C THR A 39 -6.72 12.44 -3.71
N ALA A 40 -6.61 13.09 -4.88
CA ALA A 40 -5.90 14.36 -5.01
C ALA A 40 -6.56 15.49 -4.21
N ALA A 41 -7.90 15.58 -4.22
CA ALA A 41 -8.62 16.57 -3.44
C ALA A 41 -8.40 16.40 -1.93
N LEU A 42 -8.45 15.16 -1.43
CA LEU A 42 -8.26 14.88 0.00
C LEU A 42 -6.83 15.16 0.46
N LEU A 43 -5.83 14.82 -0.34
CA LEU A 43 -4.42 15.13 -0.06
C LEU A 43 -4.17 16.64 -0.02
N LYS A 44 -4.72 17.40 -0.99
CA LYS A 44 -4.67 18.87 -1.00
C LYS A 44 -5.34 19.48 0.24
N ASN A 45 -6.41 18.86 0.76
CA ASN A 45 -7.10 19.26 1.99
C ASN A 45 -6.42 18.72 3.28
N GLY A 46 -5.17 18.28 3.18
CA GLY A 46 -4.33 17.88 4.31
C GLY A 46 -4.72 16.54 4.92
N ALA A 47 -5.34 15.63 4.16
CA ALA A 47 -5.36 14.22 4.54
C ALA A 47 -3.93 13.68 4.54
N LYS A 48 -3.59 12.89 5.56
CA LYS A 48 -2.23 12.37 5.74
C LYS A 48 -2.08 11.06 4.99
N ALA A 49 -1.31 11.06 3.91
CA ALA A 49 -0.98 9.85 3.16
C ALA A 49 -0.25 8.80 4.02
N SER A 50 0.53 9.24 5.02
CA SER A 50 1.26 8.37 5.96
C SER A 50 0.37 7.78 7.06
N TYR A 51 -0.91 8.15 7.10
CA TYR A 51 -1.85 7.57 8.04
C TYR A 51 -2.02 6.07 7.75
N ILE A 52 -1.68 5.26 8.74
CA ILE A 52 -1.89 3.82 8.70
C ILE A 52 -3.26 3.52 9.30
N LYS A 53 -4.19 3.07 8.45
CA LYS A 53 -5.49 2.59 8.93
C LYS A 53 -5.31 1.24 9.62
N SER A 54 -5.66 1.16 10.89
CA SER A 54 -5.88 -0.13 11.56
C SER A 54 -7.27 -0.64 11.21
N VAL A 55 -7.34 -1.83 10.63
CA VAL A 55 -8.59 -2.56 10.38
C VAL A 55 -8.58 -3.78 11.31
N GLY A 56 -9.20 -3.62 12.48
CA GLY A 56 -9.06 -4.59 13.57
C GLY A 56 -7.68 -4.51 14.25
N ALA A 57 -7.39 -5.51 15.08
CA ALA A 57 -6.18 -5.54 15.92
C ALA A 57 -4.90 -5.97 15.17
N TRP A 58 -5.03 -6.64 14.02
CA TRP A 58 -3.93 -7.34 13.35
C TRP A 58 -3.57 -6.78 11.97
N MET A 59 -4.44 -5.98 11.36
CA MET A 59 -4.24 -5.50 9.99
C MET A 59 -3.98 -4.00 9.98
N LYS A 60 -2.75 -3.63 9.63
CA LYS A 60 -2.35 -2.27 9.29
C LYS A 60 -2.38 -2.14 7.78
N VAL A 61 -2.92 -1.05 7.26
CA VAL A 61 -3.03 -0.82 5.81
C VAL A 61 -2.21 0.40 5.39
N SER A 62 -1.37 0.19 4.38
CA SER A 62 -0.62 1.25 3.70
C SER A 62 -1.37 1.71 2.46
N MET A 63 -1.58 3.03 2.37
CA MET A 63 -2.17 3.68 1.19
C MET A 63 -1.36 3.39 -0.08
N LEU A 64 -0.03 3.36 0.04
CA LEU A 64 0.87 3.04 -1.07
C LEU A 64 0.65 1.60 -1.56
N ILE A 65 0.58 0.63 -0.64
CA ILE A 65 0.33 -0.78 -1.00
C ILE A 65 -1.06 -0.95 -1.65
N SER A 66 -2.09 -0.26 -1.15
CA SER A 66 -3.42 -0.28 -1.77
C SER A 66 -3.39 0.29 -3.20
N ALA A 67 -2.70 1.40 -3.42
CA ALA A 67 -2.55 2.01 -4.74
C ALA A 67 -1.78 1.12 -5.72
N VAL A 68 -0.68 0.49 -5.27
CA VAL A 68 0.08 -0.49 -6.05
C VAL A 68 -0.79 -1.70 -6.39
N ASN A 69 -1.62 -2.16 -5.46
CA ASN A 69 -2.52 -3.28 -5.71
C ASN A 69 -3.54 -2.99 -6.81
N ASN A 70 -4.01 -1.75 -6.89
CA ASN A 70 -4.88 -1.24 -7.94
C ASN A 70 -4.15 -0.99 -9.28
N LYS A 71 -2.82 -1.13 -9.33
CA LYS A 71 -1.97 -0.85 -10.49
C LYS A 71 -2.10 0.59 -11.02
N ASN A 72 -2.56 1.52 -10.18
CA ASN A 72 -2.75 2.92 -10.57
C ASN A 72 -1.48 3.72 -10.30
N ILE A 73 -0.72 3.95 -11.37
CA ILE A 73 0.54 4.70 -11.34
C ILE A 73 0.34 6.15 -10.88
N ASP A 74 -0.76 6.79 -11.26
CA ASP A 74 -1.00 8.21 -10.93
C ASP A 74 -1.22 8.41 -9.44
N ILE A 75 -2.00 7.54 -8.80
CA ILE A 75 -2.16 7.56 -7.34
C ILE A 75 -0.83 7.24 -6.65
N VAL A 76 -0.05 6.29 -7.15
CA VAL A 76 1.26 5.98 -6.55
C VAL A 76 2.22 7.16 -6.64
N LYS A 77 2.35 7.80 -7.81
CA LYS A 77 3.15 9.03 -7.98
C LYS A 77 2.71 10.10 -7.00
N LEU A 78 1.41 10.39 -6.95
CA LEU A 78 0.83 11.38 -6.06
C LEU A 78 1.14 11.08 -4.59
N LEU A 79 1.04 9.82 -4.17
CA LEU A 79 1.34 9.42 -2.79
C LEU A 79 2.83 9.58 -2.45
N LEU A 80 3.74 9.25 -3.37
CA LEU A 80 5.18 9.35 -3.15
C LEU A 80 5.67 10.80 -2.96
N GLU A 81 4.95 11.79 -3.51
CA GLU A 81 5.21 13.22 -3.25
C GLU A 81 5.06 13.62 -1.77
N TYR A 82 4.29 12.85 -0.98
CA TYR A 82 4.00 13.14 0.43
C TYR A 82 4.99 12.49 1.42
N LYS A 83 6.22 12.18 0.97
CA LYS A 83 7.34 11.65 1.79
C LYS A 83 6.95 10.44 2.64
N LEU A 84 6.22 9.53 2.03
CA LEU A 84 5.88 8.25 2.64
C LEU A 84 7.11 7.37 2.81
N ASP A 85 7.08 6.49 3.80
CA ASP A 85 8.01 5.37 3.83
C ASP A 85 7.65 4.38 2.71
N VAL A 86 8.40 4.45 1.61
CA VAL A 86 8.26 3.55 0.46
C VAL A 86 8.53 2.08 0.82
N ASN A 87 9.32 1.85 1.89
CA ASN A 87 9.71 0.53 2.39
C ASN A 87 8.80 0.04 3.52
N TRP A 88 7.66 0.71 3.73
CA TRP A 88 6.69 0.29 4.72
C TRP A 88 6.26 -1.16 4.49
N LYS A 89 6.23 -1.91 5.59
CA LYS A 89 5.89 -3.34 5.63
C LYS A 89 4.50 -3.55 6.22
N ASP A 90 3.70 -4.35 5.54
CA ASP A 90 2.38 -4.72 6.02
C ASP A 90 2.42 -5.80 7.13
N GLY A 91 1.24 -6.29 7.52
CA GLY A 91 1.13 -7.35 8.54
C GLY A 91 1.82 -8.66 8.17
N PHE A 92 2.18 -8.84 6.90
CA PHE A 92 2.92 -9.99 6.38
C PHE A 92 4.38 -9.62 6.05
N ASN A 93 4.89 -8.50 6.59
CA ASN A 93 6.20 -7.96 6.27
C ASN A 93 6.44 -7.66 4.77
N THR A 94 5.38 -7.58 3.98
CA THR A 94 5.46 -7.40 2.52
C THR A 94 5.49 -5.91 2.18
N THR A 95 6.37 -5.52 1.24
CA THR A 95 6.51 -4.13 0.79
C THR A 95 5.72 -3.86 -0.50
N ALA A 96 5.51 -2.57 -0.79
CA ALA A 96 4.94 -2.13 -2.07
C ALA A 96 5.70 -2.69 -3.29
N LEU A 97 7.04 -2.76 -3.22
CA LEU A 97 7.87 -3.27 -4.30
C LEU A 97 7.66 -4.77 -4.55
N MET A 98 7.51 -5.57 -3.49
CA MET A 98 7.20 -7.00 -3.62
C MET A 98 5.85 -7.23 -4.30
N TYR A 99 4.82 -6.44 -3.96
CA TYR A 99 3.52 -6.51 -4.65
C TYR A 99 3.60 -6.12 -6.13
N ALA A 100 4.36 -5.08 -6.47
CA ALA A 100 4.57 -4.66 -7.86
C ALA A 100 5.27 -5.76 -8.67
N ALA A 101 6.32 -6.38 -8.07
CA ALA A 101 7.07 -7.48 -8.66
C ALA A 101 6.19 -8.72 -8.90
N ALA A 102 5.43 -9.17 -7.89
CA ALA A 102 4.50 -10.30 -8.01
C ALA A 102 3.43 -10.10 -9.10
N LYS A 103 3.03 -8.84 -9.35
CA LYS A 103 2.08 -8.50 -10.42
C LYS A 103 2.71 -8.38 -11.80
N GLY A 104 4.03 -8.50 -11.92
CA GLY A 104 4.75 -8.36 -13.19
C GLY A 104 4.76 -6.94 -13.75
N ASN A 105 4.46 -5.93 -12.91
CA ASN A 105 4.29 -4.54 -13.36
C ASN A 105 5.64 -3.79 -13.31
N GLN A 106 6.39 -3.84 -14.40
CA GLN A 106 7.72 -3.24 -14.49
C GLN A 106 7.70 -1.73 -14.29
N ASP A 107 6.74 -0.99 -14.86
CA ASP A 107 6.63 0.46 -14.68
C ASP A 107 6.47 0.85 -13.19
N MET A 108 5.69 0.05 -12.45
CA MET A 108 5.49 0.26 -11.01
C MET A 108 6.76 -0.10 -10.21
N VAL A 109 7.49 -1.15 -10.62
CA VAL A 109 8.78 -1.51 -10.03
C VAL A 109 9.78 -0.37 -10.21
N ASP A 110 9.90 0.18 -11.42
CA ASP A 110 10.79 1.30 -11.73
C ASP A 110 10.43 2.55 -10.93
N LEU A 111 9.14 2.88 -10.87
CA LEU A 111 8.65 4.01 -10.08
C LEU A 111 9.04 3.89 -8.60
N LEU A 112 8.83 2.73 -7.99
CA LEU A 112 9.15 2.50 -6.59
C LEU A 112 10.66 2.51 -6.33
N LEU A 113 11.46 1.88 -7.20
CA LEU A 113 12.93 1.87 -7.10
C LEU A 113 13.51 3.28 -7.21
N ASN A 114 13.02 4.08 -8.16
CA ASN A 114 13.42 5.49 -8.32
C ASN A 114 13.07 6.37 -7.10
N ASN A 115 12.12 5.92 -6.27
CA ASN A 115 11.75 6.58 -5.02
C ASN A 115 12.37 5.92 -3.77
N GLY A 116 13.42 5.09 -3.96
CA GLY A 116 14.21 4.56 -2.85
C GLY A 116 13.68 3.25 -2.25
N ALA A 117 12.81 2.54 -2.95
CA ALA A 117 12.42 1.19 -2.54
C ALA A 117 13.65 0.26 -2.49
N ASP A 118 13.72 -0.57 -1.44
CA ASP A 118 14.79 -1.53 -1.25
C ASP A 118 14.54 -2.79 -2.09
N ILE A 119 15.34 -2.96 -3.14
CA ILE A 119 15.32 -4.14 -4.00
C ILE A 119 15.68 -5.44 -3.26
N ASN A 120 16.36 -5.35 -2.11
CA ASN A 120 16.70 -6.50 -1.26
C ASN A 120 15.64 -6.79 -0.18
N ALA A 121 14.50 -6.09 -0.20
CA ALA A 121 13.45 -6.30 0.77
C ALA A 121 12.99 -7.77 0.82
N ASN A 122 12.71 -8.24 2.03
CA ASN A 122 12.14 -9.57 2.30
C ASN A 122 11.11 -9.55 3.43
N ASP A 123 10.27 -10.57 3.46
CA ASP A 123 9.18 -10.74 4.44
C ASP A 123 9.60 -11.50 5.71
N GLY A 124 10.86 -11.90 5.83
CA GLY A 124 11.38 -12.72 6.95
C GLY A 124 11.12 -14.23 6.82
N THR A 125 10.37 -14.67 5.80
CA THR A 125 10.18 -16.10 5.47
C THR A 125 11.05 -16.55 4.29
N GLY A 126 11.87 -15.62 3.76
CA GLY A 126 12.74 -15.86 2.61
C GLY A 126 12.16 -15.37 1.28
N ASN A 127 10.91 -14.85 1.27
CA ASN A 127 10.40 -14.21 0.05
C ASN A 127 11.03 -12.83 -0.09
N THR A 128 11.63 -12.60 -1.25
CA THR A 128 12.29 -11.36 -1.66
C THR A 128 11.54 -10.72 -2.82
N VAL A 129 11.96 -9.53 -3.24
CA VAL A 129 11.49 -8.90 -4.49
C VAL A 129 11.72 -9.83 -5.70
N LEU A 130 12.84 -10.56 -5.75
CA LEU A 130 13.14 -11.49 -6.83
C LEU A 130 12.24 -12.73 -6.81
N THR A 131 11.95 -13.32 -5.65
CA THR A 131 11.03 -14.47 -5.59
C THR A 131 9.61 -14.05 -5.95
N ALA A 132 9.17 -12.86 -5.51
CA ALA A 132 7.89 -12.28 -5.94
C ALA A 132 7.83 -12.11 -7.47
N ALA A 133 8.86 -11.57 -8.11
CA ALA A 133 8.90 -11.47 -9.58
C ALA A 133 8.82 -12.83 -10.29
N LYS A 134 9.37 -13.90 -9.70
CA LYS A 134 9.25 -15.25 -10.24
C LYS A 134 7.81 -15.75 -10.23
N GLU A 135 6.99 -15.34 -9.26
CA GLU A 135 5.55 -15.66 -9.22
C GLU A 135 4.79 -15.04 -10.40
N SER A 136 5.24 -13.88 -10.89
CA SER A 136 4.60 -13.19 -12.01
C SER A 136 4.84 -13.89 -13.36
N LYS A 137 5.80 -14.83 -13.43
CA LYS A 137 6.23 -15.53 -14.66
C LYS A 137 6.63 -14.58 -15.80
N ASN A 138 7.02 -13.35 -15.48
CA ASN A 138 7.51 -12.36 -16.45
C ASN A 138 9.04 -12.46 -16.52
N SER A 139 9.56 -13.20 -17.50
CA SER A 139 11.01 -13.42 -17.67
C SER A 139 11.81 -12.14 -17.81
N ASP A 140 11.26 -11.12 -18.47
CA ASP A 140 11.94 -9.84 -18.66
C ASP A 140 12.08 -9.10 -17.34
N LEU A 141 11.03 -9.08 -16.51
CA LEU A 141 11.07 -8.48 -15.18
C LEU A 141 12.03 -9.23 -14.24
N ILE A 142 12.02 -10.57 -14.29
CA ILE A 142 12.95 -11.39 -13.48
C ILE A 142 14.39 -11.01 -13.83
N LYS A 143 14.73 -11.00 -15.12
CA LYS A 143 16.07 -10.62 -15.58
C LYS A 143 16.42 -9.19 -15.19
N TYR A 144 15.48 -8.26 -15.35
CA TYR A 144 15.65 -6.87 -14.95
C TYR A 144 16.02 -6.74 -13.45
N ILE A 145 15.29 -7.43 -12.57
CA ILE A 145 15.56 -7.39 -11.13
C ILE A 145 16.90 -8.06 -10.80
N GLU A 146 17.23 -9.18 -11.45
CA GLU A 146 18.54 -9.83 -11.30
C GLU A 146 19.69 -8.90 -11.67
N ASP A 147 19.54 -8.14 -12.74
CA ASP A 147 20.56 -7.18 -13.19
C ASP A 147 20.67 -5.99 -12.23
N LYS A 148 19.55 -5.46 -11.75
CA LYS A 148 19.54 -4.41 -10.72
C LYS A 148 20.14 -4.84 -9.38
N LEU A 149 19.98 -6.10 -8.99
CA LEU A 149 20.61 -6.66 -7.80
C LEU A 149 22.14 -6.71 -7.95
N LYS A 150 22.66 -7.04 -9.13
CA LYS A 150 24.11 -7.07 -9.41
C LYS A 150 24.72 -5.67 -9.43
N GLU A 151 24.00 -4.66 -9.93
CA GLU A 151 24.47 -3.27 -9.99
C GLU A 151 24.81 -2.70 -8.61
N LYS A 152 24.07 -3.09 -7.55
CA LYS A 152 24.30 -2.59 -6.19
C LYS A 152 25.46 -3.24 -5.44
N ILE A 153 26.10 -4.27 -6.01
CA ILE A 153 27.23 -4.99 -5.38
C ILE A 153 28.59 -4.43 -5.84
N LYS A 154 28.62 -3.59 -6.87
CA LYS A 154 29.82 -2.87 -7.34
C LYS A 154 30.00 -1.54 -6.65
#